data_AF-A0A5J9TZQ1-F1
#
_entry.id   AF-A0A5J9TZQ1-F1
#
_cell.length_a   1.000
_cell.length_b   1.000
_cell.length_c   1.000
_cell.angle_alpha   90.00
_cell.angle_beta   90.00
_cell.angle_gamma   90.00
#
_symmetry.space_group_name_H-M   'P 1'
#
loop_
_entity.id
_entity.type
_entity.pdbx_description
1 polymer ?
#
loop_
_entity_poly.entity_id
_entity_poly.type
_entity_poly.pdbx_seq_one_letter_code
_entity_poly.pdbx_strand_id
1 'polypeptide(L)'
;MLPSSTPAPPRYVDGAPWAEAASSAALRHYRSLPKKGKPQGRESTVLAAFLLSTPHDPRNPTVLSMATGTKCLGAARLSPRGDLVHDAHAEVIARRALLRHIYSEIGRDTPPEWLVASGDGGRWRLRDGHSLHLYITQLPCGVMPVPPSVSMSTREQLVSTNGCSDVDLVQRKPGRGDTTLSMSCFDKITRWSIAGIQGALLSHILEPLYLSTITFGQSPDGAPQGFSIENNIEKVLDARLSSVHSKLPASFRIRKPQFFEAPIPPKEFQQIAGDEAPLTCG
;
A
#
# COMPACT_ATOMS: atom_id res chain seq x y z
N MET A 1 34.04 18.06 0.38
CA MET A 1 32.72 17.68 -0.16
C MET A 1 31.75 17.58 1.01
N LEU A 2 30.81 18.51 1.12
CA LEU A 2 29.80 18.51 2.18
C LEU A 2 28.78 17.39 1.90
N PRO A 3 28.31 16.65 2.92
CA PRO A 3 27.25 15.68 2.73
C PRO A 3 25.98 16.41 2.28
N SER A 4 25.43 15.99 1.15
CA SER A 4 24.11 16.38 0.66
C SER A 4 23.08 16.08 1.74
N SER A 5 22.68 17.10 2.49
CA SER A 5 21.53 17.04 3.38
C SER A 5 20.27 17.01 2.52
N THR A 6 19.74 15.81 2.28
CA THR A 6 18.36 15.65 1.79
C THR A 6 17.44 16.55 2.64
N PRO A 7 16.62 17.44 2.03
CA PRO A 7 15.69 18.25 2.79
C PRO A 7 14.78 17.34 3.62
N ALA A 8 14.52 17.72 4.86
CA ALA A 8 13.46 17.09 5.65
C ALA A 8 12.14 17.16 4.84
N PRO A 9 11.29 16.12 4.88
CA PRO A 9 10.00 16.18 4.20
C PRO A 9 9.22 17.41 4.67
N PRO A 10 8.44 18.06 3.78
CA PRO A 10 7.65 19.22 4.14
C PRO A 10 6.80 18.91 5.37
N ARG A 11 6.93 19.76 6.39
CA ARG A 11 6.20 19.67 7.65
C ARG A 11 4.70 19.91 7.39
N TYR A 12 3.88 19.00 7.92
CA TYR A 12 2.43 19.05 8.05
C TYR A 12 1.66 19.30 6.76
N VAL A 13 1.37 18.21 6.05
CA VAL A 13 0.16 18.20 5.23
C VAL A 13 -1.02 18.17 6.20
N ASP A 14 -1.86 19.20 6.17
CA ASP A 14 -3.10 19.25 6.94
C ASP A 14 -3.97 18.03 6.57
N GLY A 15 -4.32 17.22 7.57
CA GLY A 15 -4.74 15.83 7.35
C GLY A 15 -6.06 15.70 6.61
N ALA A 16 -7.08 16.46 7.04
CA ALA A 16 -8.40 16.39 6.41
C ALA A 16 -8.41 16.95 4.97
N PRO A 17 -7.84 18.14 4.69
CA PRO A 17 -7.74 18.63 3.31
C PRO A 17 -6.96 17.71 2.37
N TRP A 18 -5.94 17.02 2.89
CA TRP A 18 -5.16 16.08 2.10
C TRP A 18 -5.91 14.79 1.79
N ALA A 19 -6.59 14.20 2.79
CA ALA A 19 -7.34 12.98 2.59
C ALA A 19 -8.44 13.16 1.52
N GLU A 20 -9.12 14.32 1.54
CA GLU A 20 -10.07 14.73 0.51
C GLU A 20 -9.38 14.87 -0.86
N ALA A 21 -8.27 15.59 -0.94
CA ALA A 21 -7.52 15.78 -2.19
C ALA A 21 -7.07 14.45 -2.82
N ALA A 22 -6.49 13.56 -2.03
CA ALA A 22 -5.99 12.27 -2.48
C ALA A 22 -7.12 11.37 -3.00
N SER A 23 -8.20 11.23 -2.23
CA SER A 23 -9.36 10.43 -2.62
C SER A 23 -10.08 11.01 -3.83
N SER A 24 -10.30 12.33 -3.87
CA SER A 24 -10.90 13.02 -5.01
C SER A 24 -10.09 12.87 -6.30
N ALA A 25 -8.77 12.99 -6.25
CA ALA A 25 -7.90 12.79 -7.42
C ALA A 25 -8.00 11.35 -7.96
N ALA A 26 -7.93 10.36 -7.07
CA ALA A 26 -8.05 8.95 -7.44
C ALA A 26 -9.43 8.63 -8.04
N LEU A 27 -10.52 9.06 -7.39
CA LEU A 27 -11.88 8.79 -7.85
C LEU A 27 -12.21 9.53 -9.16
N ARG A 28 -11.71 10.76 -9.33
CA ARG A 28 -11.87 11.53 -10.59
C ARG A 28 -11.17 10.81 -11.74
N HIS A 29 -9.94 10.35 -11.53
CA HIS A 29 -9.21 9.58 -12.55
C HIS A 29 -9.90 8.24 -12.85
N TYR A 30 -10.39 7.53 -11.82
CA TYR A 30 -11.14 6.30 -12.02
C TYR A 30 -12.39 6.53 -12.88
N ARG A 31 -13.15 7.61 -12.60
CA ARG A 31 -14.37 7.95 -13.36
C ARG A 31 -14.08 8.26 -14.82
N SER A 32 -12.94 8.87 -15.16
CA SER A 32 -12.57 9.16 -16.55
C SER A 32 -12.17 7.93 -17.37
N LEU A 33 -11.82 6.81 -16.72
CA LEU A 33 -11.51 5.56 -17.44
C LEU A 33 -12.73 4.98 -18.17
N PRO A 34 -12.52 4.24 -19.27
CA PRO A 34 -13.59 3.51 -19.96
C PRO A 34 -14.37 2.59 -19.02
N LYS A 35 -15.63 2.27 -19.38
CA LYS A 35 -16.49 1.39 -18.58
C LYS A 35 -15.97 -0.06 -18.50
N LYS A 36 -15.12 -0.49 -19.44
CA LYS A 36 -14.60 -1.85 -19.51
C LYS A 36 -13.70 -2.12 -18.29
N GLY A 37 -14.03 -3.17 -17.52
CA GLY A 37 -13.30 -3.56 -16.32
C GLY A 37 -13.73 -2.84 -15.04
N LYS A 38 -14.73 -1.94 -15.10
CA LYS A 38 -15.39 -1.40 -13.91
C LYS A 38 -16.45 -2.39 -13.40
N PRO A 39 -16.72 -2.44 -12.09
CA PRO A 39 -17.78 -3.27 -11.52
C PRO A 39 -19.13 -3.01 -12.20
N GLN A 40 -19.88 -4.08 -12.44
CA GLN A 40 -21.21 -4.05 -13.05
C GLN A 40 -22.28 -4.60 -12.09
N GLY A 41 -23.49 -4.03 -12.15
CA GLY A 41 -24.62 -4.53 -11.37
C GLY A 41 -24.37 -4.48 -9.86
N ARG A 42 -24.20 -5.65 -9.24
CA ARG A 42 -23.98 -5.82 -7.78
C ARG A 42 -22.52 -6.10 -7.41
N GLU A 43 -21.60 -5.96 -8.36
CA GLU A 43 -20.18 -6.16 -8.10
C GLU A 43 -19.64 -5.02 -7.23
N SER A 44 -18.90 -5.38 -6.18
CA SER A 44 -18.08 -4.48 -5.37
C SER A 44 -16.60 -4.84 -5.55
N THR A 45 -15.73 -3.87 -5.33
CA THR A 45 -14.27 -4.09 -5.36
C THR A 45 -13.56 -3.13 -4.42
N VAL A 46 -12.23 -3.20 -4.36
CA VAL A 46 -11.39 -2.17 -3.73
C VAL A 46 -10.68 -1.44 -4.84
N LEU A 47 -10.48 -0.13 -4.70
CA LEU A 47 -9.62 0.68 -5.55
C LEU A 47 -8.40 1.12 -4.76
N ALA A 48 -7.23 1.10 -5.40
CA ALA A 48 -6.03 1.72 -4.88
C ALA A 48 -5.33 2.53 -5.96
N ALA A 49 -4.67 3.62 -5.56
CA ALA A 49 -3.95 4.51 -6.46
C ALA A 49 -2.64 5.00 -5.83
N PHE A 50 -1.56 4.96 -6.60
CA PHE A 50 -0.33 5.65 -6.27
C PHE A 50 -0.39 7.06 -6.84
N LEU A 51 -0.20 8.05 -5.96
CA LEU A 51 -0.36 9.46 -6.24
C LEU A 51 0.98 10.19 -6.07
N LEU A 52 1.19 11.23 -6.86
CA LEU A 52 2.36 12.08 -6.81
C LEU A 52 1.95 13.51 -6.50
N SER A 53 2.46 14.08 -5.42
CA SER A 53 2.34 15.51 -5.15
C SER A 53 3.64 16.24 -5.54
N THR A 54 3.50 17.47 -6.02
CA THR A 54 4.60 18.37 -6.33
C THR A 54 4.65 19.49 -5.28
N PRO A 55 5.78 20.20 -5.13
CA PRO A 55 5.87 21.31 -4.18
C PRO A 55 5.00 22.51 -4.61
N HIS A 56 4.67 22.63 -5.89
CA HIS A 56 3.87 23.73 -6.44
C HIS A 56 2.37 23.57 -6.20
N ASP A 57 1.88 22.33 -6.26
CA ASP A 57 0.46 22.02 -6.05
C ASP A 57 0.30 20.74 -5.20
N PRO A 58 0.60 20.83 -3.90
CA PRO A 58 0.59 19.66 -3.02
C PRO A 58 -0.81 19.10 -2.79
N ARG A 59 -1.90 19.84 -3.10
CA ARG A 59 -3.29 19.41 -2.88
C ARG A 59 -4.01 18.96 -4.17
N ASN A 60 -3.28 18.84 -5.27
CA ASN A 60 -3.81 18.31 -6.54
C ASN A 60 -2.88 17.21 -7.06
N PRO A 61 -2.80 16.08 -6.34
CA PRO A 61 -1.83 15.06 -6.68
C PRO A 61 -2.21 14.36 -8.00
N THR A 62 -1.20 14.00 -8.78
CA THR A 62 -1.35 13.27 -10.04
C THR A 62 -1.40 11.77 -9.78
N VAL A 63 -2.32 11.06 -10.43
CA VAL A 63 -2.38 9.58 -10.36
C VAL A 63 -1.31 8.99 -11.27
N LEU A 64 -0.30 8.32 -10.70
CA LEU A 64 0.74 7.62 -11.47
C LEU A 64 0.30 6.21 -11.88
N SER A 65 -0.48 5.55 -11.03
CA SER A 65 -1.05 4.25 -11.32
C SER A 65 -2.26 3.99 -10.44
N MET A 66 -3.17 3.15 -10.90
CA MET A 66 -4.29 2.67 -10.10
C MET A 66 -4.67 1.25 -10.50
N ALA A 67 -5.39 0.57 -9.62
CA ALA A 67 -5.99 -0.72 -9.93
C ALA A 67 -7.19 -0.99 -9.02
N THR A 68 -8.03 -1.92 -9.45
CA THR A 68 -9.06 -2.53 -8.61
C THR A 68 -8.74 -3.99 -8.34
N GLY A 69 -9.30 -4.54 -7.26
CA GLY A 69 -9.29 -5.99 -7.01
C GLY A 69 -9.19 -6.39 -5.55
N THR A 70 -9.59 -7.63 -5.28
CA THR A 70 -9.73 -8.23 -3.94
C THR A 70 -9.29 -9.70 -3.88
N LYS A 71 -8.76 -10.24 -4.98
CA LYS A 71 -8.60 -11.68 -5.20
C LYS A 71 -7.14 -12.12 -5.05
N CYS A 72 -6.91 -13.35 -4.63
CA CYS A 72 -5.58 -13.99 -4.63
C CYS A 72 -5.65 -15.40 -5.25
N LEU A 73 -4.54 -15.88 -5.79
CA LEU A 73 -4.42 -17.28 -6.21
C LEU A 73 -4.22 -18.20 -4.99
N GLY A 74 -4.95 -19.32 -4.99
CA GLY A 74 -4.70 -20.43 -4.08
C GLY A 74 -3.37 -21.13 -4.37
N ALA A 75 -2.78 -21.74 -3.36
CA ALA A 75 -1.44 -22.36 -3.44
C ALA A 75 -1.33 -23.40 -4.57
N ALA A 76 -2.37 -24.21 -4.79
CA ALA A 76 -2.40 -25.24 -5.83
C ALA A 76 -2.39 -24.69 -7.26
N ARG A 77 -2.71 -23.40 -7.45
CA ARG A 77 -2.72 -22.72 -8.75
C ARG A 77 -1.43 -21.95 -9.06
N LEU A 78 -0.45 -22.00 -8.16
CA LEU A 78 0.83 -21.33 -8.38
C LEU A 78 1.59 -22.00 -9.53
N SER A 79 2.23 -21.18 -10.35
CA SER A 79 3.03 -21.62 -11.48
C SER A 79 4.50 -21.29 -11.24
N PRO A 80 5.43 -22.22 -11.51
CA PRO A 80 6.86 -21.96 -11.38
C PRO A 80 7.41 -21.05 -12.49
N ARG A 81 6.62 -20.73 -13.52
CA ARG A 81 7.07 -19.96 -14.70
C ARG A 81 7.01 -18.44 -14.52
N GLY A 82 6.41 -17.95 -13.43
CA GLY A 82 6.23 -16.51 -13.21
C GLY A 82 5.23 -15.83 -14.17
N ASP A 83 4.31 -16.61 -14.74
CA ASP A 83 3.30 -16.19 -15.73
C ASP A 83 1.93 -15.84 -15.12
N LEU A 84 1.77 -16.04 -13.80
CA LEU A 84 0.52 -15.80 -13.08
C LEU A 84 0.67 -14.70 -12.02
N VAL A 85 -0.41 -13.96 -11.81
CA VAL A 85 -0.49 -12.93 -10.76
C VAL A 85 -1.00 -13.55 -9.48
N HIS A 86 -0.12 -13.71 -8.48
CA HIS A 86 -0.46 -14.39 -7.22
C HIS A 86 -1.44 -13.60 -6.35
N ASP A 87 -1.33 -12.27 -6.41
CA ASP A 87 -2.13 -11.36 -5.58
C ASP A 87 -2.64 -10.22 -6.43
N ALA A 88 -3.97 -10.19 -6.56
CA ALA A 88 -4.73 -9.23 -7.33
C ALA A 88 -5.54 -8.28 -6.44
N HIS A 89 -5.07 -8.01 -5.23
CA HIS A 89 -5.58 -6.87 -4.47
C HIS A 89 -5.16 -5.56 -5.13
N ALA A 90 -6.05 -4.58 -5.05
CA ALA A 90 -5.91 -3.27 -5.67
C ALA A 90 -4.55 -2.63 -5.41
N GLU A 91 -4.10 -2.54 -4.16
CA GLU A 91 -2.84 -1.93 -3.73
C GLU A 91 -1.61 -2.68 -4.27
N VAL A 92 -1.72 -4.01 -4.43
CA VAL A 92 -0.64 -4.83 -4.99
C VAL A 92 -0.55 -4.64 -6.51
N ILE A 93 -1.68 -4.63 -7.21
CA ILE A 93 -1.72 -4.42 -8.67
C ILE A 93 -1.34 -2.99 -9.03
N ALA A 94 -1.84 -2.00 -8.28
CA ALA A 94 -1.48 -0.60 -8.46
C ALA A 94 0.03 -0.42 -8.33
N ARG A 95 0.66 -1.06 -7.32
CA ARG A 95 2.13 -1.05 -7.18
C ARG A 95 2.80 -1.66 -8.40
N ARG A 96 2.35 -2.84 -8.87
CA ARG A 96 2.92 -3.50 -10.07
C ARG A 96 2.78 -2.61 -11.32
N ALA A 97 1.65 -1.92 -11.46
CA ALA A 97 1.43 -0.95 -12.53
C ALA A 97 2.39 0.25 -12.42
N LEU A 98 2.64 0.76 -11.21
CA LEU A 98 3.64 1.80 -10.96
C LEU A 98 5.05 1.36 -11.38
N LEU A 99 5.45 0.11 -11.06
CA LEU A 99 6.77 -0.38 -11.46
C LEU A 99 6.91 -0.43 -12.99
N ARG A 100 5.86 -0.89 -13.68
CA ARG A 100 5.82 -0.87 -15.16
C ARG A 100 5.92 0.56 -15.70
N HIS A 101 5.23 1.51 -15.08
CA HIS A 101 5.34 2.92 -15.46
C HIS A 101 6.76 3.45 -15.25
N ILE A 102 7.39 3.19 -14.11
CA ILE A 102 8.79 3.58 -13.87
C ILE A 102 9.72 2.97 -14.94
N TYR A 103 9.58 1.69 -15.24
CA TYR A 103 10.36 1.05 -16.31
C TYR A 103 10.15 1.69 -17.68
N SER A 104 8.94 2.16 -17.99
CA SER A 104 8.68 2.83 -19.27
C SER A 104 9.27 4.24 -19.34
N GLU A 105 9.48 4.88 -18.19
CA GLU A 105 9.98 6.26 -18.09
C GLU A 105 11.51 6.35 -17.96
N ILE A 106 12.15 5.38 -17.29
CA ILE A 106 13.61 5.35 -17.14
C ILE A 106 14.28 5.19 -18.51
N GLY A 107 15.26 6.05 -18.79
CA GLY A 107 16.05 5.98 -20.01
C GLY A 107 15.39 6.58 -21.25
N ARG A 108 14.23 7.23 -21.12
CA ARG A 108 13.68 8.09 -22.18
C ARG A 108 14.54 9.35 -22.37
N ASP A 109 14.58 9.86 -23.60
CA ASP A 109 15.24 11.13 -23.93
C ASP A 109 14.66 12.29 -23.10
N THR A 110 13.35 12.25 -22.86
CA THR A 110 12.61 13.19 -22.03
C THR A 110 11.94 12.46 -20.86
N PRO A 111 12.68 12.20 -19.77
CA PRO A 111 12.11 11.55 -18.59
C PRO A 111 11.05 12.44 -17.92
N PRO A 112 10.12 11.86 -17.15
CA PRO A 112 9.07 12.61 -16.49
C PRO A 112 9.68 13.53 -15.42
N GLU A 113 8.99 14.65 -15.17
CA GLU A 113 9.47 15.68 -14.25
C GLU A 113 9.80 15.15 -12.85
N TRP A 114 9.08 14.15 -12.37
CA TRP A 114 9.24 13.63 -11.01
C TRP A 114 10.41 12.66 -10.84
N LEU A 115 11.08 12.24 -11.91
CA LEU A 115 12.20 11.30 -11.87
C LEU A 115 13.47 11.93 -12.44
N VAL A 116 14.57 11.87 -11.69
CA VAL A 116 15.85 12.47 -12.08
C VAL A 116 17.01 11.50 -11.89
N ALA A 117 18.09 11.69 -12.65
CA ALA A 117 19.32 10.95 -12.43
C ALA A 117 19.87 11.25 -11.03
N SER A 118 20.19 10.20 -10.29
CA SER A 118 20.90 10.27 -9.01
C SER A 118 22.40 10.29 -9.25
N GLY A 119 22.89 11.46 -9.68
CA GLY A 119 24.32 11.77 -9.82
C GLY A 119 25.21 10.62 -10.30
N ASP A 120 26.32 10.42 -9.60
CA ASP A 120 27.34 9.43 -9.93
C ASP A 120 26.84 8.01 -9.61
N GLY A 121 26.61 7.18 -10.65
CA GLY A 121 26.20 5.79 -10.49
C GLY A 121 25.07 5.32 -11.40
N GLY A 122 24.55 6.18 -12.28
CA GLY A 122 23.57 5.80 -13.31
C GLY A 122 22.20 5.36 -12.76
N ARG A 123 21.94 5.59 -11.47
CA ARG A 123 20.62 5.35 -10.87
C ARG A 123 19.72 6.56 -11.05
N TRP A 124 18.43 6.33 -10.86
CA TRP A 124 17.39 7.36 -10.84
C TRP A 124 16.86 7.53 -9.42
N ARG A 125 16.27 8.67 -9.13
CA ARG A 125 15.62 8.97 -7.84
C ARG A 125 14.39 9.84 -8.05
N LEU A 126 13.51 9.84 -7.06
CA LEU A 126 12.43 10.83 -6.98
C LEU A 126 13.04 12.23 -6.89
N ARG A 127 12.52 13.17 -7.69
CA ARG A 127 12.94 14.58 -7.66
C ARG A 127 12.66 15.19 -6.30
N ASP A 128 13.56 16.05 -5.84
CA ASP A 128 13.38 16.74 -4.56
C ASP A 128 12.09 17.58 -4.55
N GLY A 129 11.45 17.63 -3.38
CA GLY A 129 10.14 18.26 -3.21
C GLY A 129 8.94 17.44 -3.70
N HIS A 130 9.15 16.40 -4.50
CA HIS A 130 8.07 15.49 -4.89
C HIS A 130 7.84 14.45 -3.80
N SER A 131 6.59 13.99 -3.66
CA SER A 131 6.22 12.96 -2.69
C SER A 131 5.28 11.95 -3.31
N LEU A 132 5.51 10.69 -2.96
CA LEU A 132 4.70 9.57 -3.42
C LEU A 132 3.73 9.15 -2.31
N HIS A 133 2.50 8.86 -2.67
CA HIS A 133 1.42 8.57 -1.73
C HIS A 133 0.59 7.38 -2.22
N LEU A 134 -0.16 6.77 -1.30
CA LEU A 134 -1.06 5.67 -1.61
C LEU A 134 -2.46 6.00 -1.09
N TYR A 135 -3.46 5.93 -1.96
CA TYR A 135 -4.86 5.92 -1.57
C TYR A 135 -5.44 4.52 -1.74
N ILE A 136 -6.25 4.05 -0.79
CA ILE A 136 -7.00 2.80 -0.85
C ILE A 136 -8.43 3.06 -0.38
N THR A 137 -9.45 2.56 -1.08
CA THR A 137 -10.85 2.80 -0.68
C THR A 137 -11.26 2.08 0.59
N GLN A 138 -10.52 1.05 1.02
CA GLN A 138 -10.78 0.29 2.24
C GLN A 138 -9.48 0.08 3.02
N LEU A 139 -9.61 -0.27 4.30
CA LEU A 139 -8.47 -0.69 5.10
C LEU A 139 -7.82 -1.96 4.52
N PRO A 140 -6.48 -2.00 4.40
CA PRO A 140 -5.82 -3.18 3.87
C PRO A 140 -5.95 -4.34 4.86
N CYS A 141 -6.05 -5.55 4.31
CA CYS A 141 -6.07 -6.76 5.14
C CYS A 141 -4.81 -6.83 6.03
N GLY A 142 -5.04 -7.29 7.26
CA GLY A 142 -4.03 -7.47 8.30
C GLY A 142 -3.66 -6.22 9.12
N VAL A 143 -4.47 -5.16 9.06
CA VAL A 143 -4.43 -4.03 10.01
C VAL A 143 -5.19 -4.34 11.31
N MET A 144 -6.29 -5.08 11.19
CA MET A 144 -7.15 -5.41 12.32
C MET A 144 -6.82 -6.81 12.85
N PRO A 145 -6.80 -7.03 14.17
CA PRO A 145 -6.72 -8.37 14.74
C PRO A 145 -7.87 -9.22 14.20
N VAL A 146 -7.57 -10.42 13.71
CA VAL A 146 -8.62 -11.37 13.34
C VAL A 146 -9.12 -11.99 14.65
N PRO A 147 -10.41 -11.94 14.98
CA PRO A 147 -10.92 -12.69 16.12
C PRO A 147 -10.52 -14.16 15.95
N PRO A 148 -10.02 -14.86 16.99
CA PRO A 148 -9.59 -16.23 16.83
C PRO A 148 -10.74 -17.08 16.28
N SER A 149 -10.57 -17.59 15.06
CA SER A 149 -11.53 -18.53 14.48
C SER A 149 -11.54 -19.79 15.34
N VAL A 150 -12.73 -20.25 15.73
CA VAL A 150 -12.97 -21.44 16.57
C VAL A 150 -12.37 -22.74 15.99
N SER A 151 -11.91 -22.73 14.74
CA SER A 151 -11.38 -23.89 14.00
C SER A 151 -9.85 -24.01 13.88
N MET A 152 -9.06 -23.10 14.48
CA MET A 152 -7.58 -23.12 14.39
C MET A 152 -6.90 -23.52 15.70
N SER A 153 -7.42 -24.53 16.40
CA SER A 153 -6.80 -25.06 17.63
C SER A 153 -5.65 -26.05 17.38
N THR A 154 -5.04 -26.10 16.18
CA THR A 154 -4.04 -27.17 15.89
C THR A 154 -2.91 -26.84 14.92
N ARG A 155 -2.53 -25.58 14.71
CA ARG A 155 -1.29 -25.28 13.97
C ARG A 155 -0.32 -24.40 14.77
N GLU A 156 0.61 -25.11 15.41
CA GLU A 156 1.94 -24.68 15.83
C GLU A 156 1.97 -23.57 16.89
N GLN A 157 1.69 -24.00 18.12
CA GLN A 157 2.45 -23.58 19.30
C GLN A 157 3.95 -23.84 19.07
N LEU A 158 4.62 -22.96 18.34
CA LEU A 158 6.06 -22.76 18.48
C LEU A 158 6.30 -21.27 18.60
N VAL A 159 6.90 -20.89 19.74
CA VAL A 159 7.20 -19.53 20.19
C VAL A 159 6.04 -18.82 20.90
N SER A 160 5.50 -19.47 21.93
CA SER A 160 4.88 -18.76 23.05
C SER A 160 5.91 -18.62 24.17
N THR A 161 6.77 -17.61 24.05
CA THR A 161 7.58 -17.09 25.16
C THR A 161 7.27 -15.61 25.31
N ASN A 162 6.45 -15.31 26.31
CA ASN A 162 6.24 -14.02 26.99
C ASN A 162 5.98 -12.76 26.12
N GLY A 163 4.70 -12.37 26.01
CA GLY A 163 4.30 -10.95 25.85
C GLY A 163 3.96 -10.46 24.44
N CYS A 164 3.90 -11.32 23.43
CA CYS A 164 3.61 -10.92 22.05
C CYS A 164 2.10 -10.75 21.83
N SER A 165 1.64 -9.50 21.69
CA SER A 165 0.27 -9.21 21.28
C SER A 165 0.07 -9.60 19.80
N ASP A 166 -1.12 -10.06 19.42
CA ASP A 166 -1.50 -10.54 18.08
C ASP A 166 -1.22 -9.52 16.92
N VAL A 167 -0.93 -8.27 17.28
CA VAL A 167 -0.52 -7.19 16.36
C VAL A 167 0.89 -7.37 15.77
N ASP A 168 1.76 -8.14 16.42
CA ASP A 168 3.15 -8.35 15.99
C ASP A 168 3.29 -9.45 14.92
N LEU A 169 2.24 -10.27 14.75
CA LEU A 169 2.28 -11.42 13.86
C LEU A 169 2.06 -11.02 12.40
N VAL A 170 2.88 -11.58 11.53
CA VAL A 170 2.73 -11.48 10.08
C VAL A 170 1.59 -12.41 9.64
N GLN A 171 0.65 -11.89 8.88
CA GLN A 171 -0.58 -12.60 8.55
C GLN A 171 -0.61 -13.04 7.09
N ARG A 172 -1.16 -14.22 6.83
CA ARG A 172 -1.54 -14.63 5.46
C ARG A 172 -2.94 -14.14 5.15
N LYS A 173 -3.22 -13.95 3.86
CA LYS A 173 -4.56 -13.58 3.43
C LYS A 173 -5.54 -14.74 3.66
N PRO A 174 -6.74 -14.47 4.19
CA PRO A 174 -7.82 -15.46 4.26
C PRO A 174 -8.30 -15.77 2.84
N GLY A 175 -7.80 -16.84 2.23
CA GLY A 175 -8.24 -17.26 0.90
C GLY A 175 -9.64 -17.89 0.95
N ARG A 176 -10.47 -17.66 -0.07
CA ARG A 176 -11.71 -18.42 -0.28
C ARG A 176 -11.38 -19.74 -0.97
N GLY A 177 -11.51 -20.86 -0.26
CA GLY A 177 -11.16 -22.18 -0.77
C GLY A 177 -9.72 -22.57 -0.42
N ASP A 178 -8.91 -22.92 -1.42
CA ASP A 178 -7.51 -23.29 -1.18
C ASP A 178 -6.71 -22.11 -0.61
N THR A 179 -5.99 -22.36 0.48
CA THR A 179 -5.25 -21.33 1.21
C THR A 179 -4.20 -20.70 0.31
N THR A 180 -4.13 -19.36 0.31
CA THR A 180 -3.09 -18.65 -0.42
C THR A 180 -1.80 -18.58 0.40
N LEU A 181 -0.65 -18.56 -0.29
CA LEU A 181 0.65 -18.25 0.32
C LEU A 181 0.93 -16.73 0.37
N SER A 182 -0.02 -15.91 -0.08
CA SER A 182 0.15 -14.45 -0.10
C SER A 182 0.00 -13.86 1.31
N MET A 183 1.00 -13.05 1.71
CA MET A 183 0.94 -12.27 2.95
C MET A 183 -0.12 -11.17 2.86
N SER A 184 -0.57 -10.68 4.02
CA SER A 184 -1.51 -9.57 4.13
C SER A 184 -0.97 -8.31 3.43
N CYS A 185 -1.88 -7.45 3.00
CA CYS A 185 -1.50 -6.21 2.33
C CYS A 185 -0.80 -5.25 3.28
N PHE A 186 -1.20 -5.21 4.56
CA PHE A 186 -0.53 -4.37 5.53
C PHE A 186 0.91 -4.85 5.79
N ASP A 187 1.16 -6.16 5.85
CA ASP A 187 2.53 -6.69 5.93
C ASP A 187 3.40 -6.30 4.72
N LYS A 188 2.79 -6.28 3.53
CA LYS A 188 3.48 -5.81 2.32
C LYS A 188 3.78 -4.32 2.39
N ILE A 189 2.85 -3.52 2.89
CA ILE A 189 3.05 -2.07 3.11
C ILE A 189 4.15 -1.85 4.15
N THR A 190 4.15 -2.57 5.28
CA THR A 190 5.22 -2.54 6.28
C THR A 190 6.57 -2.85 5.64
N ARG A 191 6.65 -3.86 4.77
CA ARG A 191 7.88 -4.16 4.01
C ARG A 191 8.30 -3.00 3.12
N TRP A 192 7.36 -2.32 2.45
CA TRP A 192 7.67 -1.17 1.60
C TRP A 192 8.23 0.02 2.39
N SER A 193 7.85 0.17 3.66
CA SER A 193 8.43 1.17 4.58
C SER A 193 9.91 0.93 4.89
N ILE A 194 10.46 -0.26 4.59
CA ILE A 194 11.87 -0.61 4.83
C ILE A 194 12.63 -0.74 3.50
N ALA A 195 12.15 -1.62 2.62
CA ALA A 195 12.80 -1.99 1.38
C ALA A 195 12.46 -1.04 0.21
N GLY A 196 11.58 -0.08 0.42
CA GLY A 196 10.99 0.73 -0.64
C GLY A 196 10.01 -0.05 -1.51
N ILE A 197 9.20 0.67 -2.27
CA ILE A 197 8.16 0.09 -3.12
C ILE A 197 8.71 -0.48 -4.43
N GLN A 198 9.92 -0.11 -4.86
CA GLN A 198 10.46 -0.43 -6.20
C GLN A 198 10.75 -1.93 -6.40
N GLY A 199 10.99 -2.67 -5.33
CA GLY A 199 11.38 -4.08 -5.40
C GLY A 199 12.83 -4.29 -5.85
N ALA A 200 13.26 -5.55 -5.87
CA ALA A 200 14.67 -5.90 -6.05
C ALA A 200 15.23 -5.47 -7.42
N LEU A 201 14.55 -5.80 -8.51
CA LEU A 201 15.07 -5.53 -9.86
C LEU A 201 15.24 -4.03 -10.15
N LEU A 202 14.25 -3.20 -9.81
CA LEU A 202 14.38 -1.75 -9.97
C LEU A 202 15.43 -1.15 -9.03
N SER A 203 15.72 -1.77 -7.88
CA SER A 203 16.70 -1.22 -6.93
C SER A 203 18.13 -1.11 -7.48
N HIS A 204 18.45 -1.82 -8.56
CA HIS A 204 19.73 -1.70 -9.25
C HIS A 204 19.88 -0.36 -9.99
N ILE A 205 18.77 0.23 -10.44
CA ILE A 205 18.75 1.44 -11.28
C ILE A 205 17.91 2.57 -10.68
N LEU A 206 17.26 2.35 -9.55
CA LEU A 206 16.38 3.30 -8.87
C LEU A 206 16.68 3.29 -7.38
N GLU A 207 16.87 4.46 -6.80
CA GLU A 207 16.97 4.62 -5.36
C GLU A 207 15.67 4.21 -4.66
N PRO A 208 15.73 3.78 -3.38
CA PRO A 208 14.53 3.32 -2.68
C PRO A 208 13.44 4.39 -2.65
N LEU A 209 12.28 4.04 -3.23
CA LEU A 209 11.09 4.86 -3.23
C LEU A 209 10.23 4.51 -2.03
N TYR A 210 9.88 5.50 -1.23
CA TYR A 210 9.04 5.31 -0.05
C TYR A 210 7.81 6.20 -0.12
N LEU A 211 6.73 5.73 0.50
CA LEU A 211 5.49 6.49 0.64
C LEU A 211 5.66 7.57 1.71
N SER A 212 5.19 8.78 1.40
CA SER A 212 5.07 9.89 2.35
C SER A 212 3.77 9.77 3.14
N THR A 213 2.67 9.42 2.48
CA THR A 213 1.35 9.25 3.11
C THR A 213 0.63 8.02 2.59
N ILE A 214 -0.24 7.44 3.43
CA ILE A 214 -1.22 6.42 3.05
C ILE A 214 -2.59 6.85 3.56
N THR A 215 -3.54 6.97 2.63
CA THR A 215 -4.91 7.41 2.91
C THR A 215 -5.89 6.27 2.67
N PHE A 216 -6.80 6.03 3.60
CA PHE A 216 -7.82 4.99 3.51
C PHE A 216 -9.23 5.58 3.49
N GLY A 217 -10.15 5.01 2.72
CA GLY A 217 -11.56 5.40 2.77
C GLY A 217 -12.22 4.96 4.08
N GLN A 218 -13.06 5.82 4.65
CA GLN A 218 -13.87 5.51 5.82
C GLN A 218 -14.88 4.39 5.55
N SER A 219 -15.13 3.56 6.56
CA SER A 219 -16.22 2.59 6.55
C SER A 219 -17.58 3.32 6.65
N PRO A 220 -18.62 2.91 5.90
CA PRO A 220 -19.98 3.45 6.05
C PRO A 220 -20.54 3.30 7.47
N ASP A 221 -20.17 2.23 8.16
CA ASP A 221 -20.61 1.94 9.54
C ASP A 221 -19.81 2.71 10.61
N GLY A 222 -18.83 3.51 10.17
CA GLY A 222 -17.89 4.20 11.04
C GLY A 222 -16.90 3.26 11.73
N ALA A 223 -15.96 3.86 12.47
CA ALA A 223 -15.13 3.11 13.40
C ALA A 223 -15.94 2.77 14.66
N PRO A 224 -15.65 1.65 15.36
CA PRO A 224 -16.19 1.40 16.69
C PRO A 224 -15.99 2.61 17.62
N GLN A 225 -16.94 2.90 18.51
CA GLN A 225 -16.82 4.05 19.41
C GLN A 225 -15.50 4.01 20.19
N GLY A 226 -14.75 5.12 20.13
CA GLY A 226 -13.44 5.24 20.79
C GLY A 226 -12.27 4.57 20.06
N PHE A 227 -12.50 3.96 18.89
CA PHE A 227 -11.44 3.38 18.07
C PHE A 227 -10.93 4.38 17.04
N SER A 228 -9.67 4.80 17.18
CA SER A 228 -8.97 5.55 16.14
C SER A 228 -8.26 4.56 15.21
N ILE A 229 -8.68 4.55 13.95
CA ILE A 229 -8.08 3.72 12.89
C ILE A 229 -6.62 4.14 12.69
N GLU A 230 -6.35 5.44 12.61
CA GLU A 230 -5.00 5.99 12.45
C GLU A 230 -4.06 5.51 13.56
N ASN A 231 -4.45 5.66 14.83
CA ASN A 231 -3.64 5.21 15.98
C ASN A 231 -3.42 3.69 15.98
N ASN A 232 -4.42 2.90 15.58
CA ASN A 232 -4.27 1.45 15.50
C ASN A 232 -3.29 1.05 14.40
N ILE A 233 -3.36 1.69 13.23
CA ILE A 233 -2.44 1.43 12.12
C ILE A 233 -1.01 1.77 12.51
N GLU A 234 -0.79 2.92 13.15
CA GLU A 234 0.53 3.31 13.65
C GLU A 234 1.05 2.31 14.67
N LYS A 235 0.21 1.89 15.62
CA LYS A 235 0.58 0.87 16.61
C LYS A 235 1.01 -0.45 15.96
N VAL A 236 0.24 -0.96 15.00
CA VAL A 236 0.55 -2.23 14.30
C VAL A 236 1.80 -2.08 13.44
N LEU A 237 1.98 -0.95 12.77
CA LEU A 237 3.19 -0.68 12.00
C LEU A 237 4.41 -0.68 12.92
N ASP A 238 4.34 -0.01 14.07
CA ASP A 238 5.44 0.14 15.01
C ASP A 238 5.83 -1.17 15.66
N ALA A 239 4.83 -1.95 16.07
CA ALA A 239 4.97 -3.34 16.50
C ALA A 239 5.82 -4.15 15.49
N ARG A 240 5.41 -4.19 14.23
CA ARG A 240 6.09 -4.97 13.18
C ARG A 240 7.48 -4.44 12.85
N LEU A 241 7.67 -3.12 12.85
CA LEU A 241 8.97 -2.50 12.58
C LEU A 241 9.97 -2.69 13.73
N SER A 242 9.49 -2.77 14.98
CA SER A 242 10.35 -2.98 16.16
C SER A 242 11.13 -4.30 16.10
N SER A 243 10.58 -5.30 15.38
CA SER A 243 11.19 -6.62 15.19
C SER A 243 12.33 -6.63 14.14
N VAL A 244 12.58 -5.51 13.44
CA VAL A 244 13.59 -5.44 12.38
C VAL A 244 14.93 -4.96 12.95
N HIS A 245 15.92 -5.85 13.00
CA HIS A 245 17.27 -5.55 13.49
C HIS A 245 17.97 -4.44 12.66
N SER A 246 18.66 -3.55 13.37
CA SER A 246 19.12 -2.22 12.94
C SER A 246 20.29 -2.15 11.94
N LYS A 247 20.61 -3.22 11.22
CA LYS A 247 21.66 -3.21 10.18
C LYS A 247 21.05 -3.23 8.78
N LEU A 248 20.54 -2.09 8.34
CA LEU A 248 20.10 -1.90 6.94
C LEU A 248 21.29 -1.50 6.06
N PRO A 249 21.36 -1.94 4.78
CA PRO A 249 22.34 -1.43 3.84
C PRO A 249 22.20 0.08 3.66
N ALA A 250 23.29 0.77 3.34
CA ALA A 250 23.38 2.25 3.40
C ALA A 250 22.30 3.01 2.60
N SER A 251 21.75 2.44 1.52
CA SER A 251 20.69 3.08 0.74
C SER A 251 19.29 2.92 1.31
N PHE A 252 19.07 1.95 2.21
CA PHE A 252 17.76 1.64 2.79
C PHE A 252 17.64 2.22 4.20
N ARG A 253 16.44 2.67 4.51
CA ARG A 253 16.06 3.20 5.82
C ARG A 253 14.61 2.85 6.11
N ILE A 254 14.27 2.84 7.39
CA ILE A 254 12.87 2.76 7.80
C ILE A 254 12.24 4.15 7.56
N ARG A 255 11.21 4.21 6.71
CA ARG A 255 10.38 5.41 6.51
C ARG A 255 8.93 5.06 6.84
N LYS A 256 8.43 5.59 7.96
CA LYS A 256 7.02 5.49 8.35
C LYS A 256 6.20 6.53 7.57
N PRO A 257 5.18 6.13 6.80
CA PRO A 257 4.27 7.08 6.18
C PRO A 257 3.32 7.67 7.22
N GLN A 258 2.75 8.84 6.92
CA GLN A 258 1.61 9.37 7.68
C GLN A 258 0.31 8.71 7.21
N PHE A 259 -0.62 8.49 8.13
CA PHE A 259 -1.90 7.85 7.83
C PHE A 259 -3.05 8.86 7.92
N PHE A 260 -4.02 8.73 7.02
CA PHE A 260 -5.19 9.61 6.98
C PHE A 260 -6.47 8.86 6.62
N GLU A 261 -7.58 9.30 7.18
CA GLU A 261 -8.92 8.86 6.79
C GLU A 261 -9.56 9.82 5.77
N ALA A 262 -9.87 9.29 4.59
CA ALA A 262 -10.64 9.96 3.54
C ALA A 262 -12.15 9.73 3.74
N PRO A 263 -13.01 10.55 3.11
CA PRO A 263 -14.45 10.32 3.13
C PRO A 263 -14.84 8.91 2.68
N ILE A 264 -16.06 8.52 3.04
CA ILE A 264 -16.66 7.25 2.63
C ILE A 264 -16.63 7.14 1.10
N PRO A 265 -16.01 6.08 0.53
CA PRO A 265 -15.89 5.93 -0.91
C PRO A 265 -17.24 5.61 -1.57
N PRO A 266 -17.39 5.72 -2.90
CA PRO A 266 -18.58 5.27 -3.63
C PRO A 266 -19.00 3.82 -3.33
N LYS A 267 -20.29 3.49 -3.49
CA LYS A 267 -20.88 2.19 -3.11
C LYS A 267 -20.20 1.00 -3.76
N GLU A 268 -19.76 1.12 -5.00
CA GLU A 268 -19.01 0.08 -5.73
C GLU A 268 -17.66 -0.27 -5.07
N PHE A 269 -17.21 0.55 -4.12
CA PHE A 269 -15.98 0.37 -3.35
C PHE A 269 -16.20 0.11 -1.86
N GLN A 270 -17.45 -0.05 -1.43
CA GLN A 270 -17.82 -0.38 -0.06
C GLN A 270 -18.01 -1.90 0.07
N GLN A 271 -17.77 -2.45 1.26
CA GLN A 271 -18.18 -3.83 1.57
C GLN A 271 -19.71 -3.89 1.63
N ILE A 272 -20.31 -4.94 1.08
CA ILE A 272 -21.77 -5.12 1.08
C ILE A 272 -22.16 -5.91 2.33
N ALA A 273 -23.29 -5.58 2.96
CA ALA A 273 -23.87 -6.37 4.06
C ALA A 273 -24.17 -7.80 3.58
N GLY A 274 -23.26 -8.74 3.87
CA GLY A 274 -23.22 -10.10 3.33
C GLY A 274 -21.81 -10.59 3.01
N ASP A 275 -20.86 -9.66 2.83
CA ASP A 275 -19.43 -9.96 2.85
C ASP A 275 -19.01 -10.21 4.31
N GLU A 276 -18.38 -11.36 4.61
CA GLU A 276 -17.81 -11.59 5.95
C GLU A 276 -16.70 -10.55 6.23
N ALA A 277 -16.87 -9.73 7.28
CA ALA A 277 -15.91 -8.72 7.72
C ALA A 277 -14.51 -9.32 7.94
N PRO A 278 -13.44 -8.51 7.87
CA PRO A 278 -12.50 -8.42 6.74
C PRO A 278 -11.81 -9.75 6.35
N LEU A 279 -12.59 -10.82 6.20
CA LEU A 279 -12.14 -12.14 5.76
C LEU A 279 -12.20 -12.33 4.25
N THR A 280 -12.72 -11.33 3.52
CA THR A 280 -12.91 -11.41 2.07
C THR A 280 -11.66 -11.00 1.29
N CYS A 281 -10.53 -11.67 1.55
CA CYS A 281 -9.49 -11.88 0.53
C CYS A 281 -9.84 -13.11 -0.33
N GLY A 282 -11.11 -13.23 -0.71
CA GLY A 282 -11.61 -14.32 -1.54
C GLY A 282 -11.62 -13.90 -2.98
#